data_AF-A0A081RMR3-F1
#
_entry.id   AF-A0A081RMR3-F1
#
_cell.length_a   1.000
_cell.length_b   1.000
_cell.length_c   1.000
_cell.angle_alpha   90.00
_cell.angle_beta   90.00
_cell.angle_gamma   90.00
#
_symmetry.space_group_name_H-M   'P 1'
#
loop_
_entity.id
_entity.type
_entity.pdbx_description
1 polymer ?
#
loop_
_entity_poly.entity_id
_entity_poly.type
_entity_poly.pdbx_seq_one_letter_code
_entity_poly.pdbx_strand_id
1 'polypeptide(L)'
;MKKIEAVIKRKNFPTIKSQLHLVGTYIIDKRNLEDSNIYDASKGSRVGSTGLKSIPLAKIEMVVPDKDARRVVDMISKNSGLTANHGGKIFVSEMDEVVDMETNDATQDLELVLDEKPKPITLPKRSRFVPLQKFTLHKLQVIYEENKDTLRTDYRIKSFSDFVNHCIMKYLPTLEKQLKNPTIVYENNFGDF
;
A
#
# COMPACT_ATOMS: atom_id res chain seq x y z
N MET A 1 4.59 3.63 -4.55
CA MET A 1 5.36 4.70 -3.86
C MET A 1 5.26 5.98 -4.66
N LYS A 2 5.27 7.15 -4.01
CA LYS A 2 5.27 8.44 -4.70
C LYS A 2 6.54 9.24 -4.41
N LYS A 3 7.11 9.84 -5.45
CA LYS A 3 8.05 10.95 -5.33
C LYS A 3 7.27 12.25 -5.16
N ILE A 4 7.55 12.98 -4.09
CA ILE A 4 7.00 14.31 -3.83
C ILE A 4 8.11 15.34 -4.00
N GLU A 5 7.85 16.31 -4.88
CA GLU A 5 8.69 17.49 -5.04
C GLU A 5 7.88 18.73 -4.70
N ALA A 6 8.36 19.56 -3.78
CA ALA A 6 7.64 20.75 -3.36
C ALA A 6 8.54 21.98 -3.36
N VAL A 7 8.00 23.09 -3.86
CA VAL A 7 8.61 24.41 -3.71
C VAL A 7 8.01 25.08 -2.47
N ILE A 8 8.87 25.54 -1.56
CA ILE A 8 8.48 26.12 -0.27
C ILE A 8 9.24 27.41 0.00
N LYS A 9 8.73 28.26 0.91
CA LYS A 9 9.51 29.36 1.47
C LYS A 9 10.67 28.80 2.28
N ARG A 10 11.89 29.27 2.01
CA ARG A 10 13.13 28.77 2.65
C ARG A 10 13.06 28.83 4.18
N LYS A 11 12.44 29.88 4.73
CA LYS A 11 12.28 30.09 6.18
C LYS A 11 11.41 29.02 6.87
N ASN A 12 10.51 28.37 6.13
CA ASN A 12 9.55 27.39 6.67
C ASN A 12 10.13 25.95 6.66
N PHE A 13 11.29 25.75 6.05
CA PHE A 13 11.94 24.44 5.96
C PHE A 13 12.15 23.75 7.33
N PRO A 14 12.61 24.43 8.40
CA PRO A 14 12.81 23.77 9.70
C PRO A 14 11.52 23.18 10.26
N THR A 15 10.40 23.90 10.16
CA THR A 15 9.08 23.44 10.62
C THR A 15 8.63 22.20 9.85
N ILE A 16 8.79 22.22 8.53
CA ILE A 16 8.44 21.08 7.66
C ILE A 16 9.32 19.87 7.99
N LYS A 17 10.63 20.07 8.15
CA LYS A 17 11.57 19.01 8.53
C LYS A 17 11.17 18.33 9.85
N SER A 18 10.83 19.11 10.87
CA SER A 18 10.38 18.56 12.16
C SER A 18 9.08 17.76 12.03
N GLN A 19 8.12 18.22 11.22
CA GLN A 19 6.86 17.50 11.03
C GLN A 19 7.04 16.21 10.21
N LEU A 20 7.90 16.21 9.19
CA LEU A 20 8.22 15.00 8.42
C LEU A 20 8.89 13.93 9.27
N HIS A 21 9.78 14.35 10.19
CA HIS A 21 10.42 13.45 11.13
C HIS A 21 9.41 12.75 12.06
N LEU A 22 8.34 13.46 12.49
CA LEU A 22 7.26 12.86 13.28
C LEU A 22 6.43 11.84 12.49
N VAL A 23 6.34 12.02 11.16
CA VAL A 23 5.69 11.06 10.25
C VAL A 23 6.60 9.87 9.93
N GLY A 24 7.90 9.94 10.29
CA GLY A 24 8.88 8.90 9.96
C GLY A 24 9.38 8.97 8.51
N THR A 25 9.29 10.14 7.89
CA THR A 25 9.72 10.37 6.50
C THR A 25 10.93 11.31 6.46
N TYR A 26 11.82 11.07 5.49
CA TYR A 26 13.07 11.81 5.35
C TYR A 26 13.12 12.59 4.03
N ILE A 27 13.82 13.72 4.06
CA ILE A 27 14.07 14.55 2.89
C ILE A 27 15.31 14.02 2.20
N ILE A 28 15.22 13.74 0.89
CA ILE A 28 16.32 13.21 0.08
C ILE A 28 17.18 14.36 -0.44
N ASP A 29 16.54 15.37 -1.04
CA ASP A 29 17.22 16.54 -1.58
C ASP A 29 16.57 17.83 -1.11
N LYS A 30 17.40 18.86 -0.92
CA LYS A 30 16.98 20.21 -0.60
C LYS A 30 17.88 21.19 -1.34
N ARG A 31 17.31 21.87 -2.33
CA ARG A 31 17.99 22.90 -3.13
C ARG A 31 17.39 24.27 -2.91
N ASN A 32 18.25 25.27 -2.79
CA ASN A 32 17.83 26.67 -2.75
C ASN A 32 17.57 27.15 -4.18
N LEU A 33 16.44 27.84 -4.39
CA LEU A 33 16.15 28.49 -5.67
C LEU A 33 16.57 29.96 -5.56
N GLU A 34 17.43 30.40 -6.48
CA GLU A 34 18.00 31.75 -6.49
C GLU A 34 17.30 32.63 -7.54
N ASP A 35 17.01 32.10 -8.73
CA ASP A 35 16.40 32.85 -9.84
C ASP A 35 14.87 32.62 -9.97
N SER A 36 14.14 32.72 -8.86
CA SER A 36 12.67 32.58 -8.91
C SER A 36 11.98 33.92 -9.20
N ASN A 37 11.14 33.97 -10.24
CA ASN A 37 10.28 35.12 -10.56
C ASN A 37 9.03 35.20 -9.66
N ILE A 38 9.15 34.82 -8.38
CA ILE A 38 8.06 34.79 -7.41
C ILE A 38 8.28 35.92 -6.40
N TYR A 39 7.34 36.86 -6.37
CA TYR A 39 7.40 38.08 -5.58
C TYR A 39 6.22 38.18 -4.61
N ASP A 40 6.45 38.80 -3.45
CA ASP A 40 5.44 39.20 -2.48
C ASP A 40 5.19 40.71 -2.55
N ALA A 41 4.02 41.16 -2.11
CA ALA A 41 3.75 42.58 -1.95
C ALA A 41 4.61 43.16 -0.82
N SER A 42 5.46 44.14 -1.12
CA SER A 42 6.28 44.81 -0.12
C SER A 42 5.44 45.86 0.60
N LYS A 43 5.17 45.67 1.90
CA LYS A 43 4.43 46.64 2.74
C LYS A 43 5.26 47.87 3.19
N GLY A 44 6.47 48.04 2.66
CA GLY A 44 7.39 49.10 3.07
C GLY A 44 7.24 50.34 2.20
N SER A 45 6.97 51.49 2.81
CA SER A 45 6.99 52.79 2.14
C SER A 45 8.43 53.30 2.04
N ARG A 46 9.21 52.77 1.09
CA ARG A 46 10.54 53.30 0.76
C ARG A 46 10.45 53.93 -0.63
N VAL A 47 10.76 55.22 -0.71
CA VAL A 47 10.72 55.99 -1.96
C VAL A 47 11.60 55.29 -3.01
N GLY A 48 11.01 54.93 -4.15
CA GLY A 48 11.68 54.20 -5.24
C GLY A 48 11.56 52.67 -5.21
N SER A 49 10.86 52.06 -4.25
CA SER A 49 10.62 50.61 -4.27
C SER A 49 9.49 50.25 -5.24
N THR A 50 9.66 49.18 -6.02
CA THR A 50 8.67 48.66 -6.99
C THR A 50 7.45 48.02 -6.32
N GLY A 51 7.31 48.10 -4.99
CA GLY A 51 6.23 47.46 -4.25
C GLY A 51 6.32 45.92 -4.21
N LEU A 52 7.39 45.34 -4.74
CA LEU A 52 7.59 43.90 -4.88
C LEU A 52 8.85 43.45 -4.13
N LYS A 53 8.74 42.35 -3.39
CA LYS A 53 9.85 41.73 -2.65
C LYS A 53 10.08 40.31 -3.15
N SER A 54 11.29 39.97 -3.58
CA SER A 54 11.64 38.59 -3.93
C SER A 54 11.52 37.68 -2.72
N ILE A 55 10.90 36.51 -2.91
CA ILE A 55 10.72 35.50 -1.87
C ILE A 55 11.84 34.47 -2.00
N PRO A 56 12.65 34.22 -0.96
CA PRO A 56 13.64 33.14 -1.00
C PRO A 56 12.94 31.78 -0.93
N LEU A 57 13.11 30.98 -1.98
CA LEU A 57 12.49 29.67 -2.11
C LEU A 57 13.51 28.53 -1.95
N ALA A 58 12.98 27.34 -1.69
CA ALA A 58 13.70 26.08 -1.71
C ALA A 58 12.84 24.99 -2.33
N LYS A 59 13.44 24.10 -3.11
CA LYS A 59 12.86 22.85 -3.58
C LYS A 59 13.25 21.74 -2.60
N ILE A 60 12.28 20.96 -2.15
CA ILE A 60 12.50 19.74 -1.38
C ILE A 60 12.01 18.53 -2.18
N GLU A 61 12.74 17.43 -2.11
CA GLU A 61 12.40 16.17 -2.75
C GLU A 61 12.41 15.05 -1.71
N MET A 62 11.42 14.17 -1.79
CA MET A 62 11.29 12.99 -0.93
C MET A 62 10.55 11.88 -1.65
N VAL A 63 10.77 10.65 -1.20
CA VAL A 63 9.98 9.49 -1.60
C VAL A 63 9.22 9.01 -0.38
N VAL A 64 7.94 8.76 -0.56
CA VAL A 64 7.05 8.33 0.51
C VAL A 64 6.17 7.18 0.05
N PRO A 65 5.71 6.34 0.99
CA PRO A 65 4.70 5.34 0.70
C PRO A 65 3.40 5.99 0.21
N ASP A 66 2.65 5.30 -0.65
CA ASP A 66 1.41 5.82 -1.27
C ASP A 66 0.36 6.16 -0.21
N LYS A 67 0.27 5.33 0.83
CA LYS A 67 -0.57 5.54 2.03
C LYS A 67 -0.33 6.87 2.74
N ASP A 68 0.92 7.33 2.79
CA ASP A 68 1.31 8.54 3.51
C ASP A 68 1.41 9.77 2.60
N ALA A 69 1.45 9.56 1.28
CA ALA A 69 1.63 10.61 0.28
C ALA A 69 0.63 11.76 0.45
N ARG A 70 -0.66 11.45 0.64
CA ARG A 70 -1.69 12.50 0.78
C ARG A 70 -1.49 13.34 2.05
N ARG A 71 -1.19 12.69 3.17
CA ARG A 71 -0.93 13.33 4.45
C ARG A 71 0.29 14.26 4.37
N VAL A 72 1.35 13.81 3.70
CA VAL A 72 2.57 14.59 3.50
C VAL A 72 2.31 15.80 2.60
N VAL A 73 1.58 15.64 1.49
CA VAL A 73 1.19 16.75 0.60
C VAL A 73 0.39 17.81 1.37
N ASP A 74 -0.60 17.40 2.16
CA ASP A 74 -1.44 18.32 2.93
C ASP A 74 -0.63 19.07 4.00
N MET A 75 0.29 18.38 4.66
CA MET A 75 1.20 18.97 5.65
C MET A 75 2.12 19.99 4.99
N ILE A 76 2.75 19.65 3.86
CA ILE A 76 3.63 20.57 3.13
C ILE A 76 2.82 21.78 2.65
N SER A 77 1.63 21.57 2.10
CA SER A 77 0.75 22.65 1.63
C SER A 77 0.49 23.69 2.73
N LYS A 78 0.05 23.23 3.92
CA LYS A 78 -0.24 24.10 5.07
C LYS A 78 0.98 24.86 5.60
N ASN A 79 2.15 24.23 5.57
CA ASN A 79 3.37 24.78 6.17
C ASN A 79 4.33 25.42 5.16
N SER A 80 4.09 25.31 3.85
CA SER A 80 4.98 25.83 2.78
C SER A 80 5.16 27.34 2.83
N GLY A 81 4.16 28.06 3.36
CA GLY A 81 4.10 29.51 3.36
C GLY A 81 3.83 30.12 1.98
N LEU A 82 3.51 29.30 0.97
CA LEU A 82 3.07 29.71 -0.35
C LEU A 82 1.58 29.47 -0.51
N THR A 83 0.90 30.33 -1.26
CA THR A 83 -0.47 30.08 -1.70
C THR A 83 -0.47 29.70 -3.18
N ALA A 84 -1.58 29.14 -3.68
CA ALA A 84 -1.72 28.80 -5.09
C ALA A 84 -1.43 30.01 -6.02
N ASN A 85 -1.83 31.22 -5.60
CA ASN A 85 -1.60 32.45 -6.35
C ASN A 85 -0.12 32.87 -6.41
N HIS A 86 0.71 32.46 -5.44
CA HIS A 86 2.14 32.75 -5.42
C HIS A 86 2.98 31.68 -6.16
N GLY A 87 2.34 30.79 -6.92
CA GLY A 87 3.04 29.75 -7.68
C GLY A 87 3.52 28.58 -6.82
N GLY A 88 3.01 28.42 -5.59
CA GLY A 88 3.26 27.23 -4.79
C GLY A 88 2.70 25.99 -5.49
N LYS A 89 3.60 25.13 -5.97
CA LYS A 89 3.25 23.86 -6.63
C LYS A 89 3.93 22.71 -5.91
N ILE A 90 3.19 21.63 -5.78
CA ILE A 90 3.67 20.33 -5.32
C ILE A 90 3.49 19.37 -6.48
N PHE A 91 4.56 18.72 -6.89
CA PHE A 91 4.56 17.71 -7.93
C PHE A 91 4.59 16.35 -7.26
N VAL A 92 3.68 15.48 -7.68
CA VAL A 92 3.62 14.09 -7.21
C VAL A 92 3.83 13.22 -8.43
N SER A 93 4.87 12.39 -8.40
CA SER A 93 5.21 11.45 -9.47
C SER A 93 5.18 10.03 -8.92
N GLU A 94 4.73 9.08 -9.72
CA GLU A 94 4.76 7.66 -9.33
C GLU A 94 6.18 7.12 -9.43
N MET A 95 6.58 6.28 -8.47
CA MET A 95 7.85 5.57 -8.44
C MET A 95 7.55 4.08 -8.34
N ASP A 96 8.17 3.30 -9.22
CA ASP A 96 7.95 1.86 -9.30
C ASP A 96 8.64 1.11 -8.16
N GLU A 97 9.90 1.46 -7.87
CA GLU A 97 10.71 0.82 -6.83
C GLU A 97 11.74 1.78 -6.24
N VAL A 98 12.17 1.50 -5.01
CA VAL A 98 13.36 2.12 -4.40
C VAL A 98 14.31 1.01 -4.00
N VAL A 99 15.54 1.08 -4.49
CA VAL A 99 16.57 0.07 -4.25
C VAL A 99 17.52 0.58 -3.17
N ASP A 100 17.77 -0.22 -2.15
CA ASP A 100 18.83 0.05 -1.17
C ASP A 100 20.20 -0.26 -1.79
N MET A 101 21.12 0.69 -1.72
CA MET A 101 22.47 0.53 -2.28
C MET A 101 23.33 -0.50 -1.53
N GLU A 102 23.05 -0.74 -0.24
CA GLU A 102 23.83 -1.69 0.55
C GLU A 102 23.36 -3.13 0.33
N THR A 103 22.03 -3.37 0.35
CA THR A 103 21.48 -4.73 0.22
C THR A 103 21.09 -5.10 -1.20
N ASN A 104 20.93 -4.11 -2.10
CA ASN A 104 20.29 -4.25 -3.41
C ASN A 104 18.83 -4.75 -3.33
N ASP A 105 18.20 -4.68 -2.16
CA ASP A 105 16.80 -5.05 -2.02
C ASP A 105 15.91 -3.95 -2.59
N ALA A 106 14.98 -4.34 -3.45
CA ALA A 106 13.98 -3.45 -4.01
C ALA A 106 12.77 -3.38 -3.08
N THR A 107 12.49 -2.19 -2.56
CA THR A 107 11.24 -1.90 -1.85
C THR A 107 10.23 -1.38 -2.86
N GLN A 108 9.25 -2.22 -3.17
CA GLN A 108 8.07 -1.82 -3.92
C GLN A 108 6.93 -1.61 -2.92
N ASP A 109 6.28 -0.44 -2.96
CA ASP A 109 4.93 -0.33 -2.40
C ASP A 109 4.04 -1.12 -3.34
N LEU A 110 3.99 -2.43 -3.12
CA LEU A 110 2.83 -3.20 -3.49
C LEU A 110 1.74 -2.61 -2.61
N GLU A 111 0.95 -1.68 -3.15
CA GLU A 111 -0.42 -1.56 -2.69
C GLU A 111 -0.96 -2.98 -2.77
N LEU A 112 -0.96 -3.68 -1.63
CA LEU A 112 -1.94 -4.74 -1.43
C LEU A 112 -3.22 -4.00 -1.72
N VAL A 113 -3.81 -4.31 -2.87
CA VAL A 113 -5.10 -3.79 -3.29
C VAL A 113 -6.10 -4.38 -2.30
N LEU A 114 -6.12 -3.86 -1.08
CA LEU A 114 -7.05 -4.18 -0.01
C LEU A 114 -8.43 -3.56 -0.33
N ASP A 115 -8.50 -2.73 -1.37
CA ASP A 115 -9.74 -2.24 -1.99
C ASP A 115 -10.20 -3.04 -3.21
N GLU A 116 -9.56 -4.16 -3.54
CA GLU A 116 -10.36 -5.28 -3.99
C GLU A 116 -10.98 -5.84 -2.72
N LYS A 117 -12.17 -5.29 -2.36
CA LYS A 117 -13.22 -6.17 -1.82
C LYS A 117 -13.04 -7.48 -2.56
N PRO A 118 -12.74 -8.61 -1.90
CA PRO A 118 -12.46 -9.86 -2.59
C PRO A 118 -13.53 -9.96 -3.66
N LYS A 119 -13.13 -9.95 -4.95
CA LYS A 119 -14.07 -9.96 -6.08
C LYS A 119 -15.17 -10.91 -5.64
N PRO A 120 -16.42 -10.45 -5.43
CA PRO A 120 -17.44 -11.29 -4.83
C PRO A 120 -17.40 -12.55 -5.66
N ILE A 121 -16.98 -13.66 -5.05
CA ILE A 121 -16.63 -14.88 -5.75
C ILE A 121 -17.79 -15.10 -6.68
N THR A 122 -17.60 -14.86 -7.99
CA THR A 122 -18.68 -15.06 -8.93
C THR A 122 -18.73 -16.55 -9.06
N LEU A 123 -19.46 -17.15 -8.11
CA LEU A 123 -19.81 -18.55 -8.13
C LEU A 123 -20.36 -18.79 -9.53
N PRO A 124 -19.92 -19.86 -10.21
CA PRO A 124 -20.41 -20.17 -11.53
C PRO A 124 -21.95 -20.08 -11.49
N LYS A 125 -22.54 -19.32 -12.42
CA LYS A 125 -23.97 -18.94 -12.46
C LYS A 125 -24.95 -20.12 -12.54
N ARG A 126 -24.47 -21.35 -12.36
CA ARG A 126 -25.26 -22.52 -11.98
C ARG A 126 -24.34 -23.60 -11.44
N SER A 127 -24.12 -23.60 -10.12
CA SER A 127 -23.57 -24.78 -9.45
C SER A 127 -24.74 -25.64 -8.96
N ARG A 128 -24.84 -26.87 -9.48
CA ARG A 128 -25.80 -27.91 -9.03
C ARG A 128 -25.44 -28.47 -7.65
N PHE A 129 -24.47 -27.88 -6.96
CA PHE A 129 -24.00 -28.35 -5.67
C PHE A 129 -24.99 -28.01 -4.56
N VAL A 130 -25.22 -28.99 -3.69
CA VAL A 130 -26.05 -28.88 -2.48
C VAL A 130 -25.39 -27.87 -1.52
N PRO A 131 -26.15 -27.13 -0.67
CA PRO A 131 -25.59 -26.10 0.20
C PRO A 131 -24.37 -26.53 1.03
N LEU A 132 -24.36 -27.77 1.53
CA LEU A 132 -23.22 -28.31 2.29
C LEU A 132 -21.95 -28.42 1.43
N GLN A 133 -22.07 -28.89 0.19
CA GLN A 133 -20.94 -28.98 -0.74
C GLN A 133 -20.38 -27.59 -1.08
N LYS A 134 -21.25 -26.58 -1.20
CA LYS A 134 -20.83 -25.19 -1.38
C LYS A 134 -20.07 -24.67 -0.17
N PHE A 135 -20.54 -24.92 1.04
CA PHE A 135 -19.87 -24.54 2.28
C PHE A 135 -18.50 -25.20 2.42
N THR A 136 -18.41 -26.51 2.18
CA THR A 136 -17.14 -27.25 2.24
C THR A 136 -16.13 -26.71 1.21
N LEU A 137 -16.57 -26.48 -0.03
CA LEU A 137 -15.70 -25.92 -1.07
C LEU A 137 -15.23 -24.50 -0.72
N HIS A 138 -16.10 -23.67 -0.14
CA HIS A 138 -15.72 -22.35 0.33
C HIS A 138 -14.65 -22.42 1.43
N LYS A 139 -14.83 -23.29 2.42
CA LYS A 139 -13.85 -23.49 3.50
C LYS A 139 -12.50 -23.97 2.96
N LEU A 140 -12.51 -24.92 2.03
CA LEU A 140 -11.28 -25.39 1.37
C LEU A 140 -10.62 -24.29 0.53
N GLN A 141 -11.41 -23.43 -0.11
CA GLN A 141 -10.90 -22.32 -0.91
C GLN A 141 -10.18 -21.28 -0.05
N VAL A 142 -10.74 -20.94 1.12
CA VAL A 142 -10.09 -20.05 2.10
C VAL A 142 -8.74 -20.64 2.53
N ILE A 143 -8.72 -21.92 2.93
CA ILE A 143 -7.49 -22.60 3.38
C ILE A 143 -6.43 -22.65 2.26
N TYR A 144 -6.84 -22.89 1.01
CA TYR A 144 -5.94 -22.95 -0.13
C TYR A 144 -5.25 -21.60 -0.40
N GLU A 145 -6.02 -20.51 -0.38
CA GLU A 145 -5.45 -19.17 -0.64
C GLU A 145 -4.57 -18.69 0.51
N GLU A 146 -4.91 -18.98 1.77
CA GLU A 146 -4.08 -18.64 2.94
C GLU A 146 -2.73 -19.37 2.96
N ASN A 147 -2.66 -20.57 2.37
CA ASN A 147 -1.48 -21.45 2.43
C ASN A 147 -0.87 -21.70 1.05
N LYS A 148 -1.17 -20.85 0.07
CA LYS A 148 -0.87 -21.08 -1.34
C LYS A 148 0.61 -21.31 -1.61
N ASP A 149 1.48 -20.52 -0.99
CA ASP A 149 2.93 -20.59 -1.21
C ASP A 149 3.52 -21.87 -0.63
N THR A 150 3.05 -22.28 0.55
CA THR A 150 3.43 -23.54 1.20
C THR A 150 2.93 -24.73 0.40
N LEU A 151 1.69 -24.70 -0.12
CA LEU A 151 1.10 -25.80 -0.87
C LEU A 151 1.73 -25.97 -2.25
N ARG A 152 2.23 -24.90 -2.87
CA ARG A 152 2.98 -24.94 -4.14
C ARG A 152 4.33 -25.66 -4.04
N THR A 153 4.85 -25.86 -2.84
CA THR A 153 6.07 -26.66 -2.63
C THR A 153 5.84 -28.15 -2.92
N ASP A 154 4.60 -28.65 -2.79
CA ASP A 154 4.22 -29.98 -3.24
C ASP A 154 3.91 -29.96 -4.75
N TYR A 155 4.73 -30.66 -5.54
CA TYR A 155 4.59 -30.75 -7.00
C TYR A 155 3.21 -31.25 -7.47
N ARG A 156 2.45 -31.90 -6.58
CA ARG A 156 1.10 -32.44 -6.85
C ARG A 156 0.02 -31.37 -6.83
N ILE A 157 0.26 -30.20 -6.22
CA ILE A 157 -0.76 -29.17 -5.98
C ILE A 157 -0.41 -27.92 -6.79
N LYS A 158 -0.88 -27.86 -8.04
CA LYS A 158 -0.66 -26.73 -8.95
C LYS A 158 -1.86 -25.77 -9.01
N SER A 159 -3.05 -26.27 -8.68
CA SER A 159 -4.30 -25.52 -8.70
C SER A 159 -5.19 -25.84 -7.49
N PHE A 160 -6.23 -25.04 -7.28
CA PHE A 160 -7.25 -25.32 -6.26
C PHE A 160 -7.94 -26.67 -6.49
N SER A 161 -8.18 -27.06 -7.75
CA SER A 161 -8.75 -28.38 -8.06
C SER A 161 -7.81 -29.51 -7.63
N ASP A 162 -6.50 -29.35 -7.82
CA ASP A 162 -5.51 -30.34 -7.41
C ASP A 162 -5.44 -30.45 -5.89
N PHE A 163 -5.58 -29.32 -5.19
CA PHE A 163 -5.66 -29.29 -3.74
C PHE A 163 -6.88 -30.06 -3.21
N VAL A 164 -8.06 -29.81 -3.78
CA VAL A 164 -9.28 -30.56 -3.41
C VAL A 164 -9.10 -32.06 -3.66
N ASN A 165 -8.55 -32.43 -4.82
CA ASN A 165 -8.26 -33.83 -5.15
C ASN A 165 -7.26 -34.45 -4.16
N HIS A 166 -6.21 -33.73 -3.79
CA HIS A 166 -5.23 -34.17 -2.79
C HIS A 166 -5.90 -34.44 -1.43
N CYS A 167 -6.75 -33.53 -0.96
CA CYS A 167 -7.48 -33.69 0.30
C CYS A 167 -8.37 -34.95 0.29
N ILE A 168 -9.10 -35.17 -0.81
CA ILE A 168 -9.96 -36.35 -0.97
C ILE A 168 -9.11 -37.62 -0.97
N MET A 169 -8.08 -37.68 -1.80
CA MET A 169 -7.21 -38.85 -1.93
C MET A 169 -6.48 -39.19 -0.63
N LYS A 170 -6.16 -38.18 0.20
CA LYS A 170 -5.54 -38.39 1.50
C LYS A 170 -6.52 -38.90 2.56
N TYR A 171 -7.80 -38.53 2.47
CA TYR A 171 -8.82 -38.92 3.44
C TYR A 171 -9.49 -40.27 3.12
N LEU A 172 -9.59 -40.64 1.84
CA LEU A 172 -10.21 -41.90 1.40
C LEU A 172 -9.67 -43.16 2.13
N PRO A 173 -8.35 -43.36 2.28
CA PRO A 173 -7.82 -44.51 3.01
C PRO A 173 -8.24 -44.56 4.48
N THR A 174 -8.42 -43.40 5.11
CA THR A 174 -8.89 -43.29 6.49
C THR A 174 -10.36 -43.68 6.59
N LEU A 175 -11.20 -43.18 5.68
CA LEU A 175 -12.61 -43.57 5.57
C LEU A 175 -12.76 -45.07 5.32
N GLU A 176 -11.99 -45.64 4.39
CA GLU A 176 -12.05 -47.08 4.09
C GLU A 176 -11.67 -47.93 5.30
N LYS A 177 -10.69 -47.51 6.09
CA LYS A 177 -10.31 -48.17 7.35
C LYS A 177 -11.41 -48.05 8.41
N GLN A 178 -12.07 -46.90 8.49
CA GLN A 178 -13.19 -46.67 9.42
C GLN A 178 -14.41 -47.53 9.06
N LEU A 179 -14.76 -47.61 7.77
CA LEU A 179 -15.89 -48.42 7.30
C LEU A 179 -15.67 -49.93 7.50
N LYS A 180 -14.41 -50.40 7.42
CA LYS A 180 -14.06 -51.82 7.66
C LYS A 180 -14.06 -52.19 9.15
N ASN A 181 -13.94 -51.23 10.06
CA ASN A 181 -13.89 -51.44 11.51
C ASN A 181 -15.02 -50.66 12.21
N PRO A 182 -16.27 -51.16 12.18
CA PRO A 182 -17.45 -50.44 12.67
C PRO A 182 -17.48 -50.18 14.18
N THR A 183 -16.53 -50.73 14.94
CA THR A 183 -16.46 -50.64 16.40
C THR A 183 -15.87 -49.33 16.93
N ILE A 184 -15.43 -48.41 16.06
CA ILE A 184 -14.86 -47.14 16.51
C ILE A 184 -15.86 -46.01 16.28
N VAL A 185 -16.59 -45.67 17.33
CA VAL A 185 -17.43 -44.47 17.40
C VAL A 185 -16.49 -43.26 17.41
N TYR A 186 -16.54 -42.44 16.37
CA TYR A 186 -15.80 -41.18 16.31
C TYR A 186 -16.75 -40.00 16.45
N GLU A 187 -16.39 -39.08 17.34
CA GLU A 187 -17.17 -37.89 17.71
C GLU A 187 -17.47 -36.99 16.51
N ASN A 188 -18.72 -36.54 16.43
CA ASN A 188 -19.14 -35.48 15.53
C ASN A 188 -18.53 -34.15 15.99
N ASN A 189 -17.33 -33.82 15.52
CA ASN A 189 -16.69 -32.50 15.76
C ASN A 189 -17.30 -31.38 14.89
N PHE A 190 -18.64 -31.35 14.76
CA PHE A 190 -19.39 -30.23 14.19
C PHE A 190 -20.02 -29.34 15.28
N GLY A 191 -19.65 -29.53 16.55
CA GLY A 191 -20.26 -28.88 17.71
C GLY A 191 -19.70 -27.51 18.12
N ASP A 192 -18.60 -27.03 17.54
CA ASP A 192 -17.99 -25.76 17.94
C ASP A 192 -18.02 -24.72 16.82
N PHE A 193 -19.21 -24.29 16.38
CA PHE A 193 -19.43 -22.98 15.72
C PHE A 193 -20.88 -22.51 15.89
#